data_AF-A0A2D5ECV2-F1
#
_entry.id   AF-A0A2D5ECV2-F1
#
_cell.length_a   1.000
_cell.length_b   1.000
_cell.length_c   1.000
_cell.angle_alpha   90.00
_cell.angle_beta   90.00
_cell.angle_gamma   90.00
#
_symmetry.space_group_name_H-M   'P 1'
#
loop_
_entity.id
_entity.type
_entity.pdbx_description
1 polymer ?
#
loop_
_entity_poly.entity_id
_entity_poly.type
_entity_poly.pdbx_seq_one_letter_code
_entity_poly.pdbx_strand_id
1 'polypeptide(L)'
;MNAVVAAVLIMLVLSLCRIHVVVALIIGAISGGLVAGMSLEDTINAFNTGLGGGATVALSYATLGAFAVAIGKSGLAHALADKALAMVGRQDEGGAATGIRFMIIGLLLAIAVSSQNTLPIHIAFIPLVVPPLLYVMAKLNM
;
A
#
# COMPACT_ATOMS: atom_id res chain seq x y z
N MET A 1 -31.98 15.28 -0.21
CA MET A 1 -30.58 15.20 -0.70
C MET A 1 -30.09 13.79 -0.43
N ASN A 2 -29.34 13.17 -1.34
CA ASN A 2 -28.79 11.83 -1.09
C ASN A 2 -27.89 11.90 0.16
N ALA A 3 -28.26 11.17 1.22
CA ALA A 3 -27.55 11.19 2.50
C ALA A 3 -26.08 10.81 2.35
N VAL A 4 -25.77 9.92 1.39
CA VAL A 4 -24.40 9.55 1.03
C VAL A 4 -23.62 10.76 0.49
N VAL A 5 -24.24 11.51 -0.43
CA VAL A 5 -23.60 12.71 -1.00
C VAL A 5 -23.37 13.76 0.08
N ALA A 6 -24.34 13.97 0.97
CA ALA A 6 -24.20 14.90 2.10
C ALA A 6 -23.02 14.50 3.01
N ALA A 7 -22.94 13.23 3.39
CA ALA A 7 -21.87 12.69 4.25
C ALA A 7 -20.47 12.88 3.63
N VAL A 8 -20.32 12.52 2.35
CA VAL A 8 -19.04 12.64 1.62
C VAL A 8 -18.63 14.11 1.47
N LEU A 9 -19.59 14.99 1.18
CA LEU A 9 -19.32 16.41 1.00
C LEU A 9 -18.88 17.06 2.32
N ILE A 10 -19.54 16.73 3.44
CA ILE A 10 -19.12 17.16 4.79
C ILE A 10 -17.70 16.67 5.09
N MET A 11 -17.41 15.38 4.87
CA MET A 11 -16.08 14.81 5.10
C MET A 11 -15.00 15.52 4.25
N LEU A 12 -15.28 15.79 2.97
CA LEU A 12 -14.35 16.47 2.07
C LEU A 12 -14.09 17.92 2.51
N VAL A 13 -15.13 18.68 2.84
CA VAL A 13 -14.99 20.06 3.32
C VAL A 13 -14.16 20.11 4.59
N LEU A 14 -14.42 19.23 5.57
CA LEU A 14 -13.63 19.16 6.80
C LEU A 14 -12.17 18.80 6.52
N SER A 15 -11.91 17.86 5.61
CA SER A 15 -10.56 17.47 5.20
C SER A 15 -9.82 18.63 4.49
N LEU A 16 -10.51 19.42 3.68
CA LEU A 16 -9.97 20.63 3.04
C LEU A 16 -9.64 21.73 4.06
N CYS A 17 -10.42 21.81 5.14
CA CYS A 17 -10.14 22.69 6.29
C CYS A 17 -8.98 22.19 7.17
N ARG A 18 -8.20 21.19 6.72
CA ARG A 18 -7.09 20.56 7.45
C ARG A 18 -7.48 19.86 8.75
N ILE A 19 -8.74 19.43 8.87
CA ILE A 19 -9.15 18.53 9.96
C ILE A 19 -8.66 17.11 9.62
N HIS A 20 -8.17 16.39 10.62
CA HIS A 20 -7.67 15.03 10.44
C HIS A 20 -8.76 14.12 9.86
N VAL A 21 -8.38 13.29 8.88
CA VAL A 21 -9.32 12.50 8.08
C VAL A 21 -10.22 11.59 8.94
N VAL A 22 -9.69 11.04 10.04
CA VAL A 22 -10.46 10.20 10.97
C VAL A 22 -11.60 10.98 11.62
N VAL A 23 -11.35 12.22 12.04
CA VAL A 23 -12.36 13.08 12.65
C VAL A 23 -13.41 13.48 11.60
N ALA A 24 -12.95 13.83 10.39
CA ALA A 24 -13.84 14.15 9.28
C ALA A 24 -14.76 12.98 8.89
N LEU A 25 -14.25 11.75 8.91
CA LEU A 25 -15.02 10.53 8.65
C LEU A 25 -16.09 10.29 9.71
N ILE A 26 -15.77 10.45 10.99
CA ILE A 26 -16.73 10.28 12.09
C ILE A 26 -17.87 11.31 11.97
N ILE A 27 -17.53 12.59 11.78
CA ILE A 27 -18.53 13.65 11.65
C ILE A 27 -19.38 13.45 10.38
N GLY A 28 -18.75 13.06 9.27
CA GLY A 28 -19.45 12.74 8.02
C GLY A 28 -20.41 11.57 8.16
N ALA A 29 -20.01 10.50 8.84
CA ALA A 29 -20.86 9.33 9.09
C ALA A 29 -22.06 9.65 9.99
N ILE A 30 -21.85 10.40 11.09
CA ILE A 30 -22.93 10.82 11.98
C ILE A 30 -23.91 11.74 11.24
N SER A 31 -23.38 12.75 10.54
CA SER A 31 -24.20 13.69 9.77
C SER A 31 -24.96 12.97 8.65
N GLY A 32 -24.34 11.98 8.00
CA GLY A 32 -24.96 11.14 6.97
C GLY A 32 -26.13 10.32 7.50
N GLY A 33 -25.98 9.67 8.65
CA GLY A 33 -27.06 8.90 9.28
C GLY A 33 -28.25 9.78 9.68
N LEU A 34 -27.98 10.96 10.25
CA LEU A 34 -29.02 11.93 10.60
C LEU A 34 -29.76 12.46 9.34
N VAL A 35 -29.04 12.76 8.26
CA VAL A 35 -29.64 13.18 6.98
C VAL A 35 -30.42 12.04 6.32
N ALA A 36 -30.06 10.78 6.58
CA ALA A 36 -30.80 9.60 6.15
C ALA A 36 -32.08 9.33 6.96
N GLY A 37 -32.36 10.13 8.00
CA GLY A 37 -33.51 9.95 8.89
C GLY A 37 -33.33 8.86 9.94
N MET A 38 -32.10 8.38 10.15
CA MET A 38 -31.79 7.42 11.21
C MET A 38 -31.77 8.12 12.57
N SER A 39 -32.13 7.38 13.63
CA SER A 39 -31.88 7.86 14.99
C SER A 39 -30.36 7.94 15.26
N LEU A 40 -29.97 8.69 16.29
CA LEU A 40 -28.56 8.75 16.69
C LEU A 40 -28.04 7.36 17.09
N GLU A 41 -28.86 6.58 17.78
CA GLU A 41 -28.53 5.22 18.19
C GLU A 41 -28.33 4.29 16.98
N ASP A 42 -29.25 4.32 16.01
CA ASP A 42 -29.13 3.54 14.78
C ASP A 42 -27.91 3.94 13.95
N THR A 43 -27.60 5.24 13.93
CA THR A 43 -26.43 5.77 13.21
C THR A 43 -25.13 5.27 13.83
N ILE A 44 -25.03 5.29 15.17
CA ILE A 44 -23.87 4.78 15.89
C ILE A 44 -23.75 3.26 15.70
N ASN A 45 -24.85 2.53 15.76
CA ASN A 45 -24.87 1.09 15.52
C ASN A 45 -24.40 0.75 14.10
N ALA A 46 -24.94 1.44 13.08
CA ALA A 46 -24.52 1.24 11.69
C ALA A 46 -23.04 1.59 11.46
N PHE A 47 -22.55 2.67 12.09
CA PHE A 47 -21.13 3.03 12.04
C PHE A 47 -20.24 1.94 12.66
N ASN A 48 -20.60 1.45 13.86
CA ASN A 48 -19.87 0.39 14.55
C ASN A 48 -19.87 -0.93 13.76
N THR A 49 -21.01 -1.32 13.19
CA THR A 49 -21.10 -2.50 12.33
C THR A 49 -20.28 -2.33 11.05
N GLY A 50 -20.26 -1.12 10.46
CA GLY A 50 -19.43 -0.79 9.30
C GLY A 50 -17.92 -0.87 9.59
N LEU A 51 -17.49 -0.51 10.81
CA LEU A 51 -16.09 -0.66 11.24
C LEU A 51 -15.68 -2.13 11.39
N GLY A 52 -16.60 -3.01 11.82
CA GLY A 52 -16.32 -4.44 12.02
C GLY A 52 -15.79 -5.14 10.76
N GLY A 53 -16.39 -4.85 9.59
CA GLY A 53 -15.90 -5.36 8.30
C GLY A 53 -14.53 -4.82 7.91
N GLY A 54 -14.22 -3.57 8.32
CA GLY A 54 -12.92 -2.94 8.10
C GLY A 54 -11.85 -3.34 9.12
N ALA A 55 -12.22 -3.89 10.28
CA ALA A 55 -11.27 -4.21 11.36
C ALA A 55 -10.26 -5.29 10.95
N THR A 56 -10.71 -6.36 10.29
CA THR A 56 -9.83 -7.41 9.74
C THR A 56 -8.87 -6.85 8.70
N VAL A 57 -9.35 -5.93 7.86
CA VAL A 57 -8.52 -5.24 6.87
C VAL A 57 -7.49 -4.36 7.58
N ALA A 58 -7.90 -3.55 8.55
CA ALA A 58 -7.01 -2.68 9.31
C ALA A 58 -5.89 -3.46 10.02
N LEU A 59 -6.23 -4.59 10.67
CA LEU A 59 -5.26 -5.49 11.29
C LEU A 59 -4.27 -6.06 10.27
N SER A 60 -4.79 -6.55 9.14
CA SER A 60 -3.95 -7.10 8.06
C SER A 60 -2.98 -6.06 7.50
N TYR A 61 -3.43 -4.81 7.32
CA TYR A 61 -2.59 -3.70 6.86
C TYR A 61 -1.58 -3.25 7.92
N ALA A 62 -1.96 -3.25 9.21
CA ALA A 62 -1.04 -2.96 10.29
C ALA A 62 0.09 -4.01 10.38
N THR A 63 -0.25 -5.30 10.27
CA THR A 63 0.73 -6.39 10.25
C THR A 63 1.63 -6.32 9.01
N LEU A 64 1.07 -5.99 7.84
CA LEU A 64 1.85 -5.79 6.63
C LEU A 64 2.81 -4.61 6.75
N GLY A 65 2.37 -3.50 7.34
CA GLY A 65 3.22 -2.35 7.63
C GLY A 65 4.37 -2.72 8.59
N ALA A 66 4.06 -3.46 9.65
CA ALA A 66 5.08 -3.96 10.59
C ALA A 66 6.09 -4.89 9.89
N PHE A 67 5.62 -5.79 9.02
CA PHE A 67 6.46 -6.66 8.19
C PHE A 67 7.36 -5.85 7.24
N ALA A 68 6.83 -4.82 6.60
CA ALA A 68 7.59 -3.94 5.70
C ALA A 68 8.71 -3.20 6.44
N VAL A 69 8.40 -2.65 7.63
CA VAL A 69 9.40 -2.01 8.49
C VAL A 69 10.47 -3.02 8.92
N ALA A 70 10.06 -4.24 9.32
CA ALA A 70 10.98 -5.29 9.73
C ALA A 70 11.92 -5.72 8.60
N ILE A 71 11.42 -5.90 7.37
CA ILE A 71 12.28 -6.22 6.22
C ILE A 71 13.18 -5.04 5.84
N GLY A 72 12.66 -3.81 5.88
CA GLY A 72 13.47 -2.62 5.61
C GLY A 72 14.63 -2.46 6.61
N LYS A 73 14.44 -2.90 7.86
CA LYS A 73 15.46 -2.89 8.91
C LYS A 73 16.36 -4.14 8.93
N SER A 74 15.94 -5.27 8.38
CA SER A 74 16.70 -6.53 8.43
C SER A 74 17.83 -6.62 7.41
N GLY A 75 17.88 -5.71 6.42
CA GLY A 75 18.89 -5.74 5.36
C GLY A 75 18.69 -6.86 4.33
N LEU A 76 17.61 -7.66 4.45
CA LEU A 76 17.31 -8.76 3.52
C LEU A 76 17.22 -8.29 2.08
N ALA A 77 16.62 -7.12 1.83
CA ALA A 77 16.49 -6.58 0.49
C ALA A 77 17.87 -6.23 -0.13
N HIS A 78 18.82 -5.79 0.69
CA HIS A 78 20.21 -5.53 0.25
C HIS A 78 20.95 -6.85 0.01
N ALA A 79 20.81 -7.84 0.89
CA ALA A 79 21.42 -9.16 0.70
C ALA A 79 20.90 -9.88 -0.57
N LEU A 80 19.62 -9.71 -0.91
CA LEU A 80 19.05 -10.22 -2.16
C LEU A 80 19.63 -9.49 -3.38
N ALA A 81 19.77 -8.16 -3.30
CA ALA A 81 20.39 -7.35 -4.34
C ALA A 81 21.87 -7.73 -4.56
N ASP A 82 22.64 -7.93 -3.49
CA ASP A 82 24.03 -8.36 -3.54
C ASP A 82 24.16 -9.77 -4.11
N LYS A 83 23.27 -10.71 -3.74
CA LYS A 83 23.23 -12.04 -4.35
C LYS A 83 22.90 -11.99 -5.84
N ALA A 84 21.95 -11.14 -6.24
CA ALA A 84 21.63 -10.93 -7.63
C ALA A 84 22.88 -10.42 -8.37
N LEU A 85 23.52 -9.35 -7.88
CA LEU A 85 24.76 -8.80 -8.45
C LEU A 85 25.90 -9.82 -8.52
N ALA A 86 26.09 -10.65 -7.48
CA ALA A 86 27.13 -11.69 -7.47
C ALA A 86 26.86 -12.80 -8.49
N MET A 87 25.59 -13.13 -8.75
CA MET A 87 25.22 -14.07 -9.81
C MET A 87 25.48 -13.50 -11.21
N VAL A 88 25.39 -12.18 -11.35
CA VAL A 88 25.64 -11.43 -12.59
C VAL A 88 27.13 -11.27 -12.87
N GLY A 89 27.93 -10.86 -11.88
CA GLY A 89 29.38 -10.68 -12.04
C GLY A 89 30.15 -11.99 -12.34
N ARG A 90 29.49 -13.15 -12.28
CA ARG A 90 30.04 -14.45 -12.67
C ARG A 90 29.83 -14.78 -14.16
N GLN A 91 29.06 -13.98 -14.90
CA GLN A 91 28.68 -14.22 -16.30
C GLN A 91 29.20 -13.10 -17.23
N ASP A 92 30.47 -12.69 -17.05
CA ASP A 92 31.10 -11.53 -17.69
C ASP A 92 31.46 -11.71 -19.18
N GLU A 93 30.72 -12.53 -19.94
CA GLU A 93 30.89 -12.65 -21.38
C GLU A 93 29.66 -12.15 -22.14
N GLY A 94 29.68 -10.85 -22.47
CA GLY A 94 29.09 -10.17 -23.63
C GLY A 94 27.58 -10.24 -23.91
N GLY A 95 26.95 -11.40 -23.81
CA GLY A 95 25.52 -11.63 -24.11
C GLY A 95 24.64 -11.85 -22.87
N ALA A 96 25.21 -12.30 -21.74
CA ALA A 96 24.45 -12.64 -20.54
C ALA A 96 23.91 -11.41 -19.78
N ALA A 97 24.60 -10.27 -19.88
CA ALA A 97 24.20 -9.02 -19.23
C ALA A 97 22.79 -8.60 -19.63
N THR A 98 22.43 -8.68 -20.91
CA THR A 98 21.10 -8.35 -21.45
C THR A 98 20.00 -9.27 -20.91
N GLY A 99 20.26 -10.57 -20.81
CA GLY A 99 19.30 -11.55 -20.27
C GLY A 99 18.96 -11.27 -18.80
N ILE A 100 19.96 -10.88 -18.01
CA ILE A 100 19.79 -10.47 -16.62
C ILE A 100 18.96 -9.18 -16.52
N ARG A 101 19.15 -8.21 -17.44
CA ARG A 101 18.33 -6.98 -17.46
C ARG A 101 16.85 -7.28 -17.59
N PHE A 102 16.52 -8.11 -18.59
CA PHE A 102 15.16 -8.54 -18.83
C PHE A 102 14.62 -9.44 -17.71
N MET A 103 15.47 -10.23 -17.05
CA MET A 103 15.08 -11.03 -15.89
C MET A 103 14.70 -10.14 -14.69
N ILE A 104 15.47 -9.10 -14.38
CA ILE A 104 15.18 -8.18 -13.28
C ILE A 104 13.87 -7.41 -13.56
N ILE A 105 13.69 -6.92 -14.78
CA ILE A 105 12.46 -6.23 -15.20
C ILE A 105 11.26 -7.18 -15.15
N GLY A 106 11.41 -8.41 -15.64
CA GLY A 106 10.36 -9.44 -15.61
C GLY A 106 9.97 -9.83 -14.18
N LEU A 107 10.95 -9.98 -13.29
CA LEU A 107 10.72 -10.25 -11.87
C LEU A 107 10.00 -9.07 -11.19
N LEU A 108 10.42 -7.83 -11.46
CA LEU A 108 9.76 -6.62 -10.96
C LEU A 108 8.31 -6.54 -11.44
N LEU A 109 8.07 -6.80 -12.72
CA LEU A 109 6.73 -6.79 -13.31
C LEU A 109 5.83 -7.86 -12.65
N ALA A 110 6.34 -9.09 -12.52
CA ALA A 110 5.60 -10.19 -11.91
C ALA A 110 5.23 -9.89 -10.45
N ILE A 111 6.16 -9.33 -9.68
CA ILE A 111 5.90 -8.95 -8.29
C ILE A 111 4.94 -7.75 -8.24
N ALA A 112 5.09 -6.74 -9.09
CA ALA A 112 4.21 -5.57 -9.13
C ALA A 112 2.75 -5.93 -9.45
N VAL A 113 2.53 -6.78 -10.46
CA VAL A 113 1.18 -7.26 -10.81
C VAL A 113 0.59 -8.09 -9.67
N SER A 114 1.38 -8.99 -9.08
CA SER A 114 0.94 -9.83 -7.95
C SER A 114 0.64 -9.01 -6.69
N SER A 115 1.40 -7.94 -6.47
CA SER A 115 1.30 -7.00 -5.34
C SER A 115 0.03 -6.13 -5.36
N GLN A 116 -0.66 -6.05 -6.50
CA GLN A 116 -1.93 -5.35 -6.61
C GLN A 116 -3.10 -6.33 -6.69
N ASN A 117 -2.92 -7.49 -7.36
CA ASN A 117 -4.00 -8.40 -7.70
C ASN A 117 -4.19 -9.59 -6.74
N THR A 118 -3.11 -10.13 -6.15
CA THR A 118 -3.17 -11.32 -5.29
C THR A 118 -3.25 -10.95 -3.82
N LEU A 119 -2.37 -10.04 -3.38
CA LEU A 119 -2.36 -9.49 -2.04
C LEU A 119 -2.16 -7.97 -2.19
N PRO A 120 -3.01 -7.10 -1.61
CA PRO A 120 -2.96 -5.66 -1.85
C PRO A 120 -1.84 -4.98 -1.05
N ILE A 121 -0.61 -5.44 -1.26
CA ILE A 121 0.60 -5.05 -0.54
C ILE A 121 1.39 -3.92 -1.21
N HIS A 122 0.89 -3.38 -2.33
CA HIS A 122 1.57 -2.39 -3.15
C HIS A 122 2.11 -1.18 -2.38
N ILE A 123 1.40 -0.74 -1.35
CA ILE A 123 1.79 0.39 -0.49
C ILE A 123 3.10 0.10 0.26
N ALA A 124 3.28 -1.14 0.71
CA ALA A 124 4.48 -1.58 1.43
C ALA A 124 5.60 -2.03 0.48
N PHE A 125 5.24 -2.63 -0.67
CA PHE A 125 6.16 -3.19 -1.64
C PHE A 125 7.08 -2.14 -2.28
N ILE A 126 6.51 -1.03 -2.75
CA ILE A 126 7.25 0.01 -3.48
C ILE A 126 8.43 0.57 -2.68
N PRO A 127 8.26 1.12 -1.47
CA PRO A 127 9.37 1.70 -0.71
C PRO A 127 10.42 0.66 -0.29
N LEU A 128 10.07 -0.63 -0.31
CA LEU A 128 10.94 -1.69 0.19
C LEU A 128 11.79 -2.33 -0.90
N VAL A 129 11.18 -2.66 -2.04
CA VAL A 129 11.82 -3.46 -3.09
C VAL A 129 12.42 -2.60 -4.19
N VAL A 130 11.81 -1.44 -4.48
CA VAL A 130 12.24 -0.57 -5.57
C VAL A 130 13.62 0.06 -5.31
N PRO A 131 13.94 0.62 -4.13
CA PRO A 131 15.23 1.28 -3.92
C PRO A 131 16.46 0.36 -4.08
N PRO A 132 16.49 -0.87 -3.51
CA PRO A 132 17.59 -1.80 -3.73
C PRO A 132 17.74 -2.24 -5.19
N LEU A 133 16.63 -2.43 -5.90
CA LEU A 133 16.69 -2.85 -7.31
C LEU A 133 17.12 -1.70 -8.23
N LEU A 134 16.73 -0.46 -7.93
CA LEU A 134 17.29 0.72 -8.61
C LEU A 134 18.81 0.81 -8.45
N TYR A 135 19.35 0.48 -7.28
CA TYR A 135 20.80 0.41 -7.07
C TYR A 135 21.47 -0.67 -7.94
N VAL A 136 20.86 -1.85 -8.07
CA VAL A 136 21.33 -2.92 -8.97
C VAL A 136 21.28 -2.50 -10.43
N MET A 137 20.19 -1.87 -10.87
CA MET A 137 20.01 -1.37 -12.23
C MET A 137 21.08 -0.32 -12.58
N ALA A 138 21.33 0.63 -11.68
CA ALA A 138 22.39 1.63 -11.84
C ALA A 138 23.77 0.98 -11.98
N LYS A 139 24.08 -0.05 -11.19
CA LYS A 139 25.35 -0.79 -11.27
C LYS A 139 25.51 -1.56 -12.59
N LEU A 140 24.40 -1.95 -13.21
CA LEU A 140 24.35 -2.65 -14.50
C LEU A 140 24.32 -1.70 -15.71
N ASN A 141 24.43 -0.38 -15.51
CA ASN A 141 24.23 0.64 -16.54
C ASN A 141 22.93 0.42 -17.34
N MET A 142 21.83 0.23 -16.61
CA MET A 142 20.47 0.30 -17.16
C MET A 142 19.90 1.70 -17.06
#